data_AF-A0A7L1MLB7-F1
#
_entry.id   AF-A0A7L1MLB7-F1
#
_cell.length_a   1.000
_cell.length_b   1.000
_cell.length_c   1.000
_cell.angle_alpha   90.00
_cell.angle_beta   90.00
_cell.angle_gamma   90.00
#
_symmetry.space_group_name_H-M   'P 1'
#
loop_
_entity.id
_entity.type
_entity.pdbx_description
1 polymer ?
#
loop_
_entity_poly.entity_id
_entity_poly.type
_entity_poly.pdbx_seq_one_letter_code
_entity_poly.pdbx_strand_id
1 'polypeptide(L)'
;MNPQITHRSGKHGNFPKGSAKERHLTENVTPVKQKPSKELRPMLGAILLGLLLFIAAVVAWCYYTVSLRKAERLKMELMDLRADGFVIRNQHGEVVFRLAFRSGSLDLESCSKEGEILSCSRSSRGPLNFFIQTVKPKDTVMCYRVRWEELAAGPAVEHTMFWEDAHWYGGSEMSTQHWPIRLAGYQEPVPYVTSDVYSFRDSFGGILERYWLSSKAAAIKINDSVPFHLGFNATERTLFFQARYKDSPYKPPPGQQPFPELSYRVCVGSDVTSIHKYMVRRYFNKPSKIPAENAFRYPIWSTWALYKKDIDQDKVLNFARDIKRYHFNCSHIEIDDMYTQAYGDFDFDPIKFPNVTEMFAKLKEDGFKVTLW
;
A
#
# COMPACT_ATOMS: atom_id res chain seq x y z
N MET A 1 7.53 63.08 40.54
CA MET A 1 8.42 64.26 40.53
C MET A 1 8.48 64.81 39.12
N ASN A 2 8.20 66.10 38.97
CA ASN A 2 8.63 66.90 37.81
C ASN A 2 10.13 67.26 38.05
N PRO A 3 10.91 67.74 37.06
CA PRO A 3 10.74 69.13 36.66
C PRO A 3 10.87 69.46 35.16
N GLN A 4 10.15 70.54 34.83
CA GLN A 4 10.35 71.52 33.77
C GLN A 4 11.75 72.19 33.77
N ILE A 5 12.00 73.06 32.77
CA ILE A 5 12.54 74.47 32.84
C ILE A 5 13.32 74.81 31.53
N THR A 6 13.19 75.94 30.82
CA THR A 6 12.12 76.95 30.58
C THR A 6 12.42 77.75 29.29
N HIS A 7 11.38 78.33 28.66
CA HIS A 7 11.32 79.63 27.94
C HIS A 7 12.58 80.31 27.33
N ARG A 8 12.39 80.90 26.13
CA ARG A 8 12.35 82.39 26.01
C ARG A 8 11.55 82.90 24.80
N SER A 9 11.21 84.19 24.82
CA SER A 9 10.28 84.88 23.92
C SER A 9 10.72 86.34 23.65
N GLY A 10 10.29 86.92 22.52
CA GLY A 10 10.35 88.34 22.19
C GLY A 10 11.43 88.74 21.15
N LYS A 11 11.35 89.90 20.48
CA LYS A 11 10.25 90.90 20.39
C LYS A 11 10.58 91.96 19.30
N HIS A 12 9.54 92.57 18.72
CA HIS A 12 9.45 93.96 18.19
C HIS A 12 10.18 94.46 16.91
N GLY A 13 9.43 95.26 16.14
CA GLY A 13 9.88 96.45 15.39
C GLY A 13 9.94 96.32 13.85
N ASN A 14 9.57 97.33 13.03
CA ASN A 14 8.77 98.53 13.27
C ASN A 14 8.23 99.12 11.92
N PHE A 15 7.28 100.07 11.97
CA PHE A 15 6.69 100.79 10.82
C PHE A 15 7.66 101.80 10.12
N PRO A 16 7.39 102.26 8.87
CA PRO A 16 6.54 103.46 8.65
C PRO A 16 5.57 103.42 7.44
N LYS A 17 4.67 104.41 7.40
CA LYS A 17 3.60 104.65 6.42
C LYS A 17 4.11 105.41 5.17
N GLY A 18 3.38 105.27 4.06
CA GLY A 18 3.34 106.23 2.95
C GLY A 18 1.94 106.21 2.32
N SER A 19 1.36 107.39 2.02
CA SER A 19 -0.01 107.51 1.51
C SER A 19 -0.07 108.27 0.19
N ALA A 20 -0.90 107.82 -0.74
CA ALA A 20 -1.56 108.70 -1.71
C ALA A 20 -2.83 108.03 -2.31
N LYS A 21 -3.79 108.88 -2.70
CA LYS A 21 -4.88 108.58 -3.65
C LYS A 21 -4.25 108.23 -5.03
N GLU A 22 -4.91 107.67 -6.04
CA GLU A 22 -6.17 108.17 -6.62
C GLU A 22 -6.85 107.13 -7.54
N ARG A 23 -7.79 107.58 -8.36
CA ARG A 23 -8.87 106.80 -8.98
C ARG A 23 -8.56 106.32 -10.40
N HIS A 24 -9.45 105.44 -10.85
CA HIS A 24 -10.00 105.28 -12.20
C HIS A 24 -9.61 104.06 -13.04
N LEU A 25 -10.70 103.54 -13.59
CA LEU A 25 -10.91 102.83 -14.85
C LEU A 25 -10.89 101.30 -14.87
N THR A 26 -11.86 100.83 -15.65
CA THR A 26 -12.46 99.51 -15.71
C THR A 26 -11.85 98.66 -16.82
N GLU A 27 -12.10 97.34 -16.70
CA GLU A 27 -12.16 96.35 -17.77
C GLU A 27 -10.87 95.98 -18.54
N ASN A 28 -10.42 94.74 -18.30
CA ASN A 28 -10.16 93.78 -19.38
C ASN A 28 -9.93 92.36 -18.81
N VAL A 29 -10.95 91.51 -18.80
CA VAL A 29 -10.78 90.04 -18.63
C VAL A 29 -11.80 89.27 -19.50
N THR A 30 -11.34 88.77 -20.64
CA THR A 30 -12.02 87.68 -21.37
C THR A 30 -11.76 86.34 -20.68
N PRO A 31 -12.78 85.50 -20.39
CA PRO A 31 -12.55 84.20 -19.77
C PRO A 31 -12.05 83.17 -20.81
N VAL A 32 -10.77 82.83 -20.76
CA VAL A 32 -10.21 81.71 -21.53
C VAL A 32 -10.72 80.39 -20.95
N LYS A 33 -11.55 79.66 -21.69
CA LYS A 33 -11.91 78.27 -21.37
C LYS A 33 -10.67 77.37 -21.48
N GLN A 34 -10.13 76.93 -20.34
CA GLN A 34 -9.17 75.83 -20.33
C GLN A 34 -9.84 74.55 -20.86
N LYS A 35 -9.28 73.95 -21.92
CA LYS A 35 -9.62 72.59 -22.35
C LYS A 35 -9.00 71.58 -21.36
N PRO A 36 -9.68 70.47 -21.03
CA PRO A 36 -9.07 69.40 -20.26
C PRO A 36 -7.87 68.81 -21.04
N SER A 37 -6.79 68.48 -20.33
CA SER A 37 -5.57 67.96 -20.93
C SER A 37 -5.82 66.59 -21.59
N LYS A 38 -5.27 66.41 -22.80
CA LYS A 38 -5.42 65.16 -23.58
C LYS A 38 -4.72 63.94 -22.97
N GLU A 39 -3.83 64.13 -22.00
CA GLU A 39 -3.01 63.07 -21.41
C GLU A 39 -3.61 62.37 -20.18
N LEU A 40 -4.64 62.94 -19.55
CA LEU A 40 -5.19 62.37 -18.31
C LEU A 40 -5.85 60.99 -18.53
N ARG A 41 -6.45 60.78 -19.72
CA ARG A 41 -7.14 59.52 -20.08
C ARG A 41 -6.19 58.32 -20.26
N PRO A 42 -5.10 58.38 -21.05
CA PRO A 42 -4.16 57.26 -21.14
C PRO A 42 -3.46 56.99 -19.81
N MET A 43 -3.17 58.02 -19.00
CA MET A 43 -2.57 57.85 -17.67
C MET A 43 -3.49 57.06 -16.71
N LEU A 44 -4.78 57.42 -16.65
CA LEU A 44 -5.79 56.67 -15.89
C LEU A 44 -5.92 55.22 -16.37
N GLY A 45 -5.88 54.98 -17.68
CA GLY A 45 -5.90 53.63 -18.25
C GLY A 45 -4.70 52.78 -17.86
N ALA A 46 -3.49 53.37 -17.89
CA ALA A 46 -2.26 52.69 -17.47
C ALA A 46 -2.26 52.35 -15.96
N ILE A 47 -2.77 53.25 -15.11
CA ILE A 47 -2.94 53.00 -13.67
C ILE A 47 -3.93 51.85 -13.45
N LEU A 48 -5.08 51.84 -14.14
CA LEU A 48 -6.07 50.76 -14.02
C LEU A 48 -5.49 49.41 -14.46
N LEU A 49 -4.74 49.39 -15.57
CA LEU A 49 -4.09 48.18 -16.08
C LEU A 49 -3.01 47.67 -15.10
N GLY A 50 -2.19 48.57 -14.54
CA GLY A 50 -1.22 48.22 -13.51
C GLY A 50 -1.87 47.65 -12.24
N LEU A 51 -3.01 48.21 -11.82
CA LEU A 51 -3.78 47.71 -10.68
C LEU A 51 -4.36 46.31 -10.95
N LEU A 52 -4.90 46.08 -12.16
CA LEU A 52 -5.41 44.77 -12.59
C LEU A 52 -4.30 43.71 -12.65
N LEU A 53 -3.13 44.05 -13.20
CA LEU A 53 -1.97 43.15 -13.24
C LEU A 53 -1.44 42.84 -11.83
N PHE A 54 -1.42 43.83 -10.93
CA PHE A 54 -1.06 43.62 -9.53
C PHE A 54 -2.05 42.69 -8.81
N ILE A 55 -3.37 42.90 -8.98
CA ILE A 55 -4.40 42.00 -8.43
C ILE A 55 -4.25 40.59 -8.99
N ALA A 56 -4.03 40.43 -10.31
CA ALA A 56 -3.81 39.13 -10.93
C ALA A 56 -2.56 38.42 -10.37
N ALA A 57 -1.46 39.15 -10.17
CA ALA A 57 -0.24 38.62 -9.57
C ALA A 57 -0.45 38.20 -8.10
N VAL A 58 -1.18 39.00 -7.30
CA VAL A 58 -1.52 38.67 -5.90
C VAL A 58 -2.45 37.45 -5.85
N VAL A 59 -3.46 37.34 -6.72
CA VAL A 59 -4.34 36.18 -6.80
C VAL A 59 -3.57 34.93 -7.21
N ALA A 60 -2.68 35.02 -8.21
CA ALA A 60 -1.82 33.91 -8.63
C ALA A 60 -0.87 33.48 -7.50
N TRP A 61 -0.30 34.43 -6.75
CA TRP A 61 0.56 34.15 -5.59
C TRP A 61 -0.20 33.51 -4.43
N CYS A 62 -1.40 33.99 -4.11
CA CYS A 62 -2.28 33.37 -3.12
C CYS A 62 -2.68 31.95 -3.53
N TYR A 63 -3.03 31.73 -4.80
CA TYR A 63 -3.33 30.40 -5.32
C TYR A 63 -2.11 29.47 -5.26
N TYR A 64 -0.93 29.96 -5.67
CA TYR A 64 0.32 29.20 -5.62
C TYR A 64 0.71 28.82 -4.19
N THR A 65 0.64 29.76 -3.23
CA THR A 65 0.98 29.48 -1.82
C THR A 65 -0.03 28.55 -1.14
N VAL A 66 -1.32 28.61 -1.49
CA VAL A 66 -2.32 27.62 -1.04
C VAL A 66 -2.04 26.25 -1.67
N SER A 67 -1.74 26.20 -2.97
CA SER A 67 -1.40 24.96 -3.69
C SER A 67 -0.14 24.29 -3.13
N LEU A 68 0.92 25.05 -2.88
CA LEU A 68 2.17 24.57 -2.30
C LEU A 68 1.95 23.97 -0.89
N ARG A 69 1.22 24.70 -0.02
CA ARG A 69 0.85 24.20 1.32
C ARG A 69 -0.01 22.93 1.24
N LYS A 70 -0.84 22.79 0.22
CA LYS A 70 -1.63 21.57 -0.01
C LYS A 70 -0.74 20.40 -0.43
N ALA A 71 0.22 20.61 -1.33
CA ALA A 71 1.22 19.59 -1.69
C ALA A 71 2.07 19.16 -0.49
N GLU A 72 2.53 20.10 0.34
CA GLU A 72 3.27 19.80 1.58
C GLU A 72 2.45 18.98 2.58
N ARG A 73 1.14 19.24 2.71
CA ARG A 73 0.24 18.48 3.59
C ARG A 73 0.04 17.02 3.15
N LEU A 74 0.04 16.77 1.85
CA LEU A 74 -0.14 15.44 1.26
C LEU A 74 1.14 14.60 1.27
N LYS A 75 2.30 15.21 1.56
CA LYS A 75 3.55 14.48 1.76
C LYS A 75 3.60 13.82 3.14
N MET A 76 3.99 12.55 3.15
CA MET A 76 4.13 11.73 4.35
C MET A 76 5.51 11.07 4.33
N GLU A 77 6.51 11.72 4.96
CA GLU A 77 7.90 11.28 4.96
C GLU A 77 8.44 11.06 3.53
N LEU A 78 8.61 9.79 3.15
CA LEU A 78 9.10 9.33 1.85
C LEU A 78 7.98 9.14 0.81
N MET A 79 6.72 9.21 1.22
CA MET A 79 5.54 9.05 0.38
C MET A 79 4.98 10.40 -0.09
N ASP A 80 4.61 10.44 -1.36
CA ASP A 80 3.90 11.52 -2.04
C ASP A 80 2.50 11.02 -2.46
N LEU A 81 1.46 11.53 -1.81
CA LEU A 81 0.06 11.19 -2.07
C LEU A 81 -0.56 12.13 -3.11
N ARG A 82 -1.20 11.53 -4.11
CA ARG A 82 -2.00 12.19 -5.14
C ARG A 82 -3.44 11.73 -5.09
N ALA A 83 -4.31 12.41 -5.83
CA ALA A 83 -5.73 12.04 -5.90
C ALA A 83 -5.93 10.63 -6.48
N ASP A 84 -5.07 10.21 -7.42
CA ASP A 84 -5.17 8.96 -8.18
C ASP A 84 -4.22 7.85 -7.68
N GLY A 85 -3.49 8.05 -6.59
CA GLY A 85 -2.52 7.07 -6.09
C GLY A 85 -1.43 7.67 -5.22
N PHE A 86 -0.36 6.92 -4.97
CA PHE A 86 0.84 7.42 -4.30
C PHE A 86 2.13 6.84 -4.87
N VAL A 87 3.23 7.54 -4.62
CA VAL A 87 4.59 7.09 -4.91
C VAL A 87 5.42 7.18 -3.64
N ILE A 88 6.26 6.16 -3.39
CA ILE A 88 7.27 6.20 -2.33
C ILE A 88 8.65 6.26 -2.97
N ARG A 89 9.47 7.18 -2.47
CA ARG A 89 10.86 7.36 -2.90
C ARG A 89 11.82 6.89 -1.80
N ASN A 90 13.00 6.37 -2.16
CA ASN A 90 14.02 6.11 -1.15
C ASN A 90 14.69 7.42 -0.69
N GLN A 91 15.65 7.32 0.24
CA GLN A 91 16.41 8.47 0.75
C GLN A 91 17.23 9.20 -0.34
N HIS A 92 17.50 8.54 -1.48
CA HIS A 92 18.17 9.13 -2.65
C HIS A 92 17.18 9.75 -3.66
N GLY A 93 15.87 9.71 -3.39
CA GLY A 93 14.83 10.27 -4.26
C GLY A 93 14.34 9.34 -5.38
N GLU A 94 14.90 8.14 -5.52
CA GLU A 94 14.52 7.16 -6.54
C GLU A 94 13.13 6.56 -6.23
N VAL A 95 12.32 6.30 -7.26
CA VAL A 95 11.04 5.58 -7.07
C VAL A 95 11.32 4.12 -6.73
N VAL A 96 10.79 3.68 -5.59
CA VAL A 96 10.89 2.29 -5.12
C VAL A 96 9.53 1.59 -5.01
N PHE A 97 8.44 2.35 -4.98
CA PHE A 97 7.08 1.83 -4.98
C PHE A 97 6.11 2.83 -5.60
N ARG A 98 5.18 2.34 -6.42
CA ARG A 98 4.10 3.12 -7.02
C ARG A 98 2.80 2.32 -7.02
N LEU A 99 1.71 2.96 -6.63
CA LEU A 99 0.37 2.39 -6.64
C LEU A 99 -0.66 3.44 -7.07
N ALA A 100 -1.59 3.05 -7.94
CA ALA A 100 -2.72 3.87 -8.37
C ALA A 100 -4.04 3.35 -7.81
N PHE A 101 -4.98 4.25 -7.54
CA PHE A 101 -6.34 3.94 -7.11
C PHE A 101 -7.23 3.77 -8.36
N ARG A 102 -7.91 2.62 -8.49
CA ARG A 102 -8.86 2.33 -9.58
C ARG A 102 -10.32 2.47 -9.15
N SER A 103 -10.60 2.38 -7.86
CA SER A 103 -11.95 2.63 -7.32
C SER A 103 -12.35 4.11 -7.22
N GLY A 104 -11.49 5.04 -7.61
CA GLY A 104 -11.82 6.46 -7.70
C GLY A 104 -10.61 7.33 -7.43
N SER A 105 -10.78 8.64 -7.52
CA SER A 105 -9.78 9.60 -7.07
C SER A 105 -10.20 10.22 -5.74
N LEU A 106 -9.27 10.40 -4.80
CA LEU A 106 -9.54 11.09 -3.54
C LEU A 106 -9.91 12.55 -3.79
N ASP A 107 -10.94 13.05 -3.10
CA ASP A 107 -11.14 14.49 -2.99
C ASP A 107 -10.14 15.04 -1.98
N LEU A 108 -9.08 15.64 -2.50
CA LEU A 108 -7.99 16.20 -1.70
C LEU A 108 -8.40 17.43 -0.85
N GLU A 109 -9.59 18.01 -1.05
CA GLU A 109 -10.16 19.01 -0.12
C GLU A 109 -10.83 18.35 1.10
N SER A 110 -11.20 17.07 1.01
CA SER A 110 -11.76 16.29 2.13
C SER A 110 -10.72 15.70 3.08
N CYS A 111 -9.43 15.96 2.81
CA CYS A 111 -8.31 15.35 3.51
C CYS A 111 -7.77 16.23 4.65
N SER A 112 -7.57 15.64 5.83
CA SER A 112 -6.87 16.23 6.97
C SER A 112 -5.61 15.42 7.33
N LYS A 113 -4.68 16.04 8.07
CA LYS A 113 -3.50 15.37 8.61
C LYS A 113 -3.38 15.69 10.10
N GLU A 114 -3.44 14.66 10.93
CA GLU A 114 -3.40 14.71 12.39
C GLU A 114 -2.27 13.81 12.89
N GLY A 115 -1.13 14.42 13.23
CA GLY A 115 0.10 13.71 13.55
C GLY A 115 0.57 12.81 12.40
N GLU A 116 0.71 11.52 12.69
CA GLU A 116 1.16 10.49 11.75
C GLU A 116 0.06 9.96 10.80
N ILE A 117 -1.18 10.45 10.93
CA ILE A 117 -2.33 9.98 10.15
C ILE A 117 -2.80 11.07 9.20
N LEU A 118 -2.88 10.73 7.91
CA LEU A 118 -3.61 11.49 6.90
C LEU A 118 -4.90 10.74 6.59
N SER A 119 -6.04 11.40 6.72
CA SER A 119 -7.36 10.81 6.48
C SER A 119 -8.12 11.62 5.43
N CYS A 120 -8.96 10.97 4.62
CA CYS A 120 -9.85 11.63 3.66
C CYS A 120 -11.26 11.02 3.76
N SER A 121 -12.30 11.85 3.67
CA SER A 121 -13.70 11.42 3.84
C SER A 121 -14.50 11.30 2.54
N ARG A 122 -13.97 11.78 1.40
CA ARG A 122 -14.65 11.74 0.10
C ARG A 122 -13.72 11.36 -1.06
N SER A 123 -14.30 10.71 -2.06
CA SER A 123 -13.69 10.38 -3.35
C SER A 123 -14.60 10.86 -4.49
N SER A 124 -14.14 10.68 -5.72
CA SER A 124 -14.92 10.90 -6.94
C SER A 124 -16.14 9.97 -7.10
N ARG A 125 -16.26 8.92 -6.26
CA ARG A 125 -17.41 8.00 -6.26
C ARG A 125 -18.37 8.19 -5.09
N GLY A 126 -17.94 8.86 -4.01
CA GLY A 126 -18.81 9.11 -2.85
C GLY A 126 -18.06 9.28 -1.53
N PRO A 127 -18.76 9.13 -0.39
CA PRO A 127 -18.14 9.06 0.93
C PRO A 127 -17.32 7.77 1.08
N LEU A 128 -16.12 7.89 1.65
CA LEU A 128 -15.27 6.74 2.00
C LEU A 128 -14.56 6.99 3.34
N ASN A 129 -14.05 5.93 3.93
CA ASN A 129 -13.11 5.99 5.03
C ASN A 129 -11.71 5.64 4.51
N PHE A 130 -10.94 6.68 4.15
CA PHE A 130 -9.57 6.52 3.70
C PHE A 130 -8.60 7.03 4.75
N PHE A 131 -7.53 6.27 5.04
CA PHE A 131 -6.38 6.80 5.74
C PHE A 131 -5.05 6.20 5.28
N ILE A 132 -3.99 6.99 5.45
CA ILE A 132 -2.60 6.55 5.50
C ILE A 132 -2.07 6.88 6.89
N GLN A 133 -1.49 5.88 7.57
CA GLN A 133 -0.77 6.07 8.82
C GLN A 133 0.71 5.76 8.61
N THR A 134 1.58 6.74 8.83
CA THR A 134 3.03 6.54 8.95
C THR A 134 3.34 5.72 10.20
N VAL A 135 4.27 4.79 10.08
CA VAL A 135 4.81 4.00 11.17
C VAL A 135 6.32 3.91 10.96
N LYS A 136 7.11 4.57 11.82
CA LYS A 136 8.58 4.48 11.81
C LYS A 136 9.05 3.53 12.93
N PRO A 137 9.09 2.20 12.70
CA PRO A 137 9.48 1.22 13.73
C PRO A 137 10.96 1.26 14.10
N LYS A 138 11.82 1.70 13.17
CA LYS A 138 13.28 1.82 13.28
C LYS A 138 13.77 2.87 12.28
N ASP A 139 14.96 3.43 12.46
CA ASP A 139 15.52 4.40 11.50
C ASP A 139 15.80 3.82 10.10
N THR A 140 16.00 2.50 10.00
CA THR A 140 16.26 1.82 8.73
C THR A 140 15.00 1.33 8.00
N VAL A 141 13.80 1.49 8.56
CA VAL A 141 12.54 1.03 7.94
C VAL A 141 11.43 2.05 8.17
N MET A 142 10.82 2.52 7.08
CA MET A 142 9.61 3.33 7.09
C MET A 142 8.43 2.52 6.59
N CYS A 143 7.29 2.56 7.29
CA CYS A 143 6.08 1.83 6.93
C CYS A 143 4.87 2.75 6.82
N TYR A 144 3.94 2.39 5.95
CA TYR A 144 2.68 3.08 5.71
C TYR A 144 1.55 2.07 5.76
N ARG A 145 0.63 2.24 6.70
CA ARG A 145 -0.64 1.50 6.71
C ARG A 145 -1.63 2.28 5.86
N VAL A 146 -2.16 1.66 4.81
CA VAL A 146 -3.18 2.26 3.95
C VAL A 146 -4.49 1.49 4.12
N ARG A 147 -5.59 2.20 4.31
CA ARG A 147 -6.96 1.67 4.31
C ARG A 147 -7.79 2.48 3.32
N TRP A 148 -8.53 1.80 2.47
CA TRP A 148 -9.60 2.36 1.64
C TRP A 148 -10.85 1.51 1.86
N GLU A 149 -11.86 2.08 2.50
CA GLU A 149 -13.15 1.45 2.82
C GLU A 149 -14.27 2.31 2.22
N GLU A 150 -15.05 1.77 1.27
CA GLU A 150 -16.22 2.45 0.73
C GLU A 150 -17.33 2.52 1.79
N LEU A 151 -18.06 3.64 1.89
CA LEU A 151 -19.20 3.76 2.82
C LEU A 151 -20.56 3.56 2.14
N ALA A 152 -20.55 2.95 0.95
CA ALA A 152 -21.72 2.58 0.18
C ALA A 152 -21.57 1.15 -0.37
N ALA A 153 -22.71 0.49 -0.64
CA ALA A 153 -22.70 -0.80 -1.33
C ALA A 153 -22.16 -0.60 -2.76
N GLY A 154 -21.01 -1.21 -3.05
CA GLY A 154 -20.29 -1.12 -4.32
C GLY A 154 -19.61 -2.44 -4.67
N PRO A 155 -19.20 -2.64 -5.94
CA PRO A 155 -18.73 -3.94 -6.39
C PRO A 155 -17.38 -4.34 -5.77
N ALA A 156 -16.40 -3.43 -5.72
CA ALA A 156 -15.08 -3.69 -5.18
C ALA A 156 -14.27 -2.41 -4.88
N VAL A 157 -13.26 -2.53 -4.01
CA VAL A 157 -12.13 -1.58 -3.95
C VAL A 157 -10.96 -2.18 -4.72
N GLU A 158 -10.42 -1.46 -5.71
CA GLU A 158 -9.27 -1.91 -6.50
C GLU A 158 -8.16 -0.86 -6.57
N HIS A 159 -6.93 -1.31 -6.37
CA HIS A 159 -5.70 -0.56 -6.63
C HIS A 159 -4.76 -1.32 -7.58
N THR A 160 -3.96 -0.60 -8.35
CA THR A 160 -2.94 -1.16 -9.25
C THR A 160 -1.53 -0.84 -8.72
N MET A 161 -0.73 -1.85 -8.44
CA MET A 161 0.70 -1.71 -8.12
C MET A 161 1.55 -1.87 -9.39
N PHE A 162 2.53 -1.00 -9.58
CA PHE A 162 3.44 -1.03 -10.75
C PHE A 162 4.79 -1.61 -10.35
N TRP A 163 5.35 -2.49 -11.18
CA TRP A 163 6.67 -3.10 -10.91
C TRP A 163 7.81 -2.25 -11.43
N GLU A 164 7.54 -1.43 -12.46
CA GLU A 164 8.51 -0.62 -13.18
C GLU A 164 9.70 -1.48 -13.65
N ASP A 165 10.90 -1.20 -13.14
CA ASP A 165 12.17 -1.91 -13.36
C ASP A 165 12.56 -2.87 -12.21
N ALA A 166 11.74 -3.00 -11.17
CA ALA A 166 12.04 -3.84 -10.02
C ALA A 166 11.69 -5.32 -10.22
N HIS A 167 12.45 -6.21 -9.58
CA HIS A 167 12.12 -7.62 -9.45
C HIS A 167 11.32 -7.86 -8.17
N TRP A 168 10.29 -8.71 -8.25
CA TRP A 168 9.39 -9.01 -7.14
C TRP A 168 9.46 -10.49 -6.73
N TYR A 169 9.21 -10.75 -5.45
CA TYR A 169 9.34 -12.04 -4.80
C TYR A 169 8.18 -12.25 -3.81
N GLY A 170 7.84 -13.50 -3.49
CA GLY A 170 6.73 -13.85 -2.59
C GLY A 170 5.41 -14.08 -3.34
N GLY A 171 4.29 -13.80 -2.70
CA GLY A 171 2.95 -14.09 -3.21
C GLY A 171 2.54 -15.55 -2.99
N SER A 172 2.06 -16.20 -4.04
CA SER A 172 1.53 -17.55 -4.03
C SER A 172 2.48 -18.54 -4.70
N GLU A 173 2.35 -19.81 -4.31
CA GLU A 173 2.75 -20.93 -5.15
C GLU A 173 1.99 -20.87 -6.49
N MET A 174 2.69 -21.17 -7.59
CA MET A 174 2.14 -21.24 -8.95
C MET A 174 2.59 -22.54 -9.63
N SER A 175 1.78 -23.06 -10.55
CA SER A 175 2.07 -24.30 -11.29
C SER A 175 3.41 -24.27 -12.05
N THR A 176 3.87 -23.07 -12.44
CA THR A 176 5.22 -22.81 -12.95
C THR A 176 5.88 -21.75 -12.07
N GLN A 177 6.57 -22.18 -11.01
CA GLN A 177 7.19 -21.27 -10.08
C GLN A 177 8.45 -20.60 -10.67
N HIS A 178 8.52 -19.27 -10.54
CA HIS A 178 9.70 -18.49 -10.86
C HIS A 178 10.14 -17.64 -9.66
N TRP A 179 11.45 -17.46 -9.52
CA TRP A 179 12.09 -16.63 -8.50
C TRP A 179 13.24 -15.83 -9.15
N PRO A 180 13.12 -14.50 -9.36
CA PRO A 180 11.96 -13.65 -9.08
C PRO A 180 10.69 -14.05 -9.86
N ILE A 181 9.55 -13.51 -9.41
CA ILE A 181 8.26 -13.67 -10.07
C ILE A 181 8.38 -13.25 -11.53
N ARG A 182 7.89 -14.11 -12.43
CA ARG A 182 7.70 -13.83 -13.86
C ARG A 182 6.31 -14.30 -14.24
N LEU A 183 5.43 -13.37 -14.56
CA LEU A 183 4.07 -13.64 -15.03
C LEU A 183 4.01 -13.41 -16.53
N ALA A 184 3.10 -14.09 -17.22
CA ALA A 184 2.90 -13.99 -18.67
C ALA A 184 1.42 -13.70 -18.97
N GLY A 185 1.17 -12.86 -19.98
CA GLY A 185 -0.19 -12.49 -20.37
C GLY A 185 -0.91 -11.59 -19.36
N TYR A 186 -2.18 -11.88 -19.14
CA TYR A 186 -3.11 -11.07 -18.36
C TYR A 186 -4.04 -11.98 -17.54
N GLN A 187 -4.35 -11.57 -16.31
CA GLN A 187 -5.28 -12.26 -15.43
C GLN A 187 -6.16 -11.24 -14.70
N GLU A 188 -7.48 -11.38 -14.86
CA GLU A 188 -8.47 -10.63 -14.08
C GLU A 188 -8.33 -10.90 -12.57
N PRO A 189 -8.76 -9.99 -11.68
CA PRO A 189 -8.74 -10.23 -10.23
C PRO A 189 -9.63 -11.42 -9.81
N VAL A 190 -8.97 -12.56 -9.55
CA VAL A 190 -9.56 -13.80 -9.05
C VAL A 190 -9.33 -13.96 -7.53
N PRO A 191 -10.18 -14.71 -6.80
CA PRO A 191 -10.06 -14.85 -5.35
C PRO A 191 -8.70 -15.44 -4.94
N TYR A 192 -8.03 -14.84 -3.97
CA TYR A 192 -6.73 -15.31 -3.47
C TYR A 192 -6.94 -16.42 -2.43
N VAL A 193 -7.31 -17.61 -2.95
CA VAL A 193 -7.63 -18.84 -2.19
C VAL A 193 -6.81 -20.02 -2.72
N THR A 194 -6.52 -20.98 -1.85
CA THR A 194 -5.70 -22.16 -2.17
C THR A 194 -6.41 -23.09 -3.13
N SER A 195 -5.66 -23.71 -4.04
CA SER A 195 -6.16 -24.72 -4.98
C SER A 195 -5.07 -25.72 -5.36
N ASP A 196 -5.47 -26.83 -5.99
CA ASP A 196 -4.54 -27.76 -6.61
C ASP A 196 -4.05 -27.23 -7.97
N VAL A 197 -2.79 -26.77 -8.01
CA VAL A 197 -2.11 -26.27 -9.21
C VAL A 197 -1.86 -27.34 -10.30
N TYR A 198 -2.03 -28.63 -10.00
CA TYR A 198 -1.95 -29.68 -11.02
C TYR A 198 -3.26 -29.79 -11.80
N SER A 199 -4.40 -29.76 -11.10
CA SER A 199 -5.75 -29.71 -11.70
C SER A 199 -6.08 -28.35 -12.32
N PHE A 200 -5.62 -27.26 -11.70
CA PHE A 200 -5.94 -25.88 -12.09
C PHE A 200 -4.66 -25.09 -12.30
N ARG A 201 -4.11 -25.13 -13.52
CA ARG A 201 -2.76 -24.58 -13.82
C ARG A 201 -2.63 -23.07 -13.65
N ASP A 202 -3.73 -22.34 -13.80
CA ASP A 202 -3.79 -20.87 -13.79
C ASP A 202 -4.26 -20.27 -12.44
N SER A 203 -4.45 -21.11 -11.41
CA SER A 203 -4.84 -20.68 -10.06
C SER A 203 -3.67 -20.73 -9.07
N PHE A 204 -3.92 -20.29 -7.84
CA PHE A 204 -2.91 -20.20 -6.78
C PHE A 204 -2.80 -21.50 -5.98
N GLY A 205 -1.58 -21.94 -5.66
CA GLY A 205 -1.31 -23.22 -5.01
C GLY A 205 -1.72 -23.33 -3.54
N GLY A 206 -1.22 -24.37 -2.88
CA GLY A 206 -1.49 -24.64 -1.46
C GLY A 206 -0.82 -23.64 -0.51
N ILE A 207 0.25 -22.96 -0.95
CA ILE A 207 0.95 -21.94 -0.17
C ILE A 207 0.58 -20.53 -0.67
N LEU A 208 -0.09 -19.76 0.19
CA LEU A 208 -0.44 -18.35 -0.08
C LEU A 208 0.13 -17.40 0.97
N GLU A 209 1.07 -16.57 0.57
CA GLU A 209 1.45 -15.39 1.35
C GLU A 209 0.84 -14.13 0.73
N ARG A 210 0.19 -13.31 1.54
CA ARG A 210 -0.31 -11.97 1.14
C ARG A 210 0.81 -10.93 1.19
N TYR A 211 2.01 -11.29 0.77
CA TYR A 211 3.24 -10.52 0.95
C TYR A 211 4.14 -10.58 -0.28
N TRP A 212 4.62 -9.41 -0.70
CA TRP A 212 5.55 -9.26 -1.80
C TRP A 212 6.74 -8.40 -1.38
N LEU A 213 7.94 -8.82 -1.77
CA LEU A 213 9.21 -8.14 -1.55
C LEU A 213 9.77 -7.67 -2.91
N SER A 214 10.35 -6.47 -2.95
CA SER A 214 10.95 -5.87 -4.14
C SER A 214 12.47 -5.79 -4.01
N SER A 215 13.17 -5.95 -5.13
CA SER A 215 14.62 -5.70 -5.24
C SER A 215 15.01 -4.26 -4.90
N LYS A 216 14.07 -3.30 -4.96
CA LYS A 216 14.25 -1.90 -4.55
C LYS A 216 14.04 -1.64 -3.05
N ALA A 217 14.23 -2.66 -2.21
CA ALA A 217 14.05 -2.59 -0.75
C ALA A 217 12.65 -2.13 -0.27
N ALA A 218 11.64 -2.23 -1.13
CA ALA A 218 10.23 -2.07 -0.77
C ALA A 218 9.57 -3.43 -0.50
N ALA A 219 8.51 -3.45 0.30
CA ALA A 219 7.67 -4.62 0.50
C ALA A 219 6.22 -4.21 0.77
N ILE A 220 5.26 -5.02 0.33
CA ILE A 220 3.84 -4.86 0.63
C ILE A 220 3.29 -6.10 1.31
N LYS A 221 2.47 -5.94 2.37
CA LYS A 221 1.61 -6.98 2.93
C LYS A 221 0.15 -6.54 2.89
N ILE A 222 -0.73 -7.31 2.24
CA ILE A 222 -2.18 -7.14 2.33
C ILE A 222 -2.67 -7.70 3.67
N ASN A 223 -3.65 -7.04 4.30
CA ASN A 223 -4.21 -7.50 5.55
C ASN A 223 -5.02 -8.80 5.36
N ASP A 224 -4.98 -9.68 6.35
CA ASP A 224 -5.52 -11.05 6.21
C ASP A 224 -7.07 -11.05 6.26
N SER A 225 -7.67 -10.00 6.82
CA SER A 225 -9.11 -9.74 6.83
C SER A 225 -9.68 -9.24 5.50
N VAL A 226 -8.85 -8.87 4.51
CA VAL A 226 -9.34 -8.36 3.22
C VAL A 226 -9.99 -9.49 2.41
N PRO A 227 -11.16 -9.29 1.78
CA PRO A 227 -11.76 -10.23 0.82
C PRO A 227 -10.98 -10.18 -0.52
N PHE A 228 -9.74 -10.64 -0.46
CA PHE A 228 -8.67 -10.27 -1.38
C PHE A 228 -8.67 -11.08 -2.68
N HIS A 229 -8.57 -10.35 -3.79
CA HIS A 229 -8.42 -10.88 -5.13
C HIS A 229 -7.13 -10.33 -5.74
N LEU A 230 -6.46 -11.17 -6.52
CA LEU A 230 -5.22 -10.84 -7.21
C LEU A 230 -5.42 -11.03 -8.72
N GLY A 231 -5.06 -10.01 -9.48
CA GLY A 231 -4.93 -10.06 -10.95
C GLY A 231 -3.60 -9.43 -11.38
N PHE A 232 -3.29 -9.50 -12.66
CA PHE A 232 -2.06 -8.92 -13.21
C PHE A 232 -2.13 -8.62 -14.71
N ASN A 233 -1.26 -7.72 -15.16
CA ASN A 233 -0.97 -7.50 -16.58
C ASN A 233 0.55 -7.49 -16.76
N ALA A 234 1.09 -8.52 -17.42
CA ALA A 234 2.54 -8.66 -17.61
C ALA A 234 3.11 -7.62 -18.59
N THR A 235 2.31 -7.20 -19.59
CA THR A 235 2.70 -6.17 -20.57
C THR A 235 2.85 -4.80 -19.92
N GLU A 236 1.91 -4.43 -19.04
CA GLU A 236 1.98 -3.18 -18.25
C GLU A 236 2.87 -3.29 -17.00
N ARG A 237 3.30 -4.51 -16.65
CA ARG A 237 4.04 -4.84 -15.42
C ARG A 237 3.29 -4.40 -14.16
N THR A 238 2.04 -4.84 -14.02
CA THR A 238 1.18 -4.46 -12.91
C THR A 238 0.58 -5.66 -12.17
N LEU A 239 0.37 -5.49 -10.85
CA LEU A 239 -0.56 -6.31 -10.06
C LEU A 239 -1.83 -5.50 -9.77
N PHE A 240 -2.97 -6.17 -9.82
CA PHE A 240 -4.26 -5.66 -9.38
C PHE A 240 -4.57 -6.23 -8.01
N PHE A 241 -4.73 -5.36 -7.02
CA PHE A 241 -5.13 -5.70 -5.67
C PHE A 241 -6.58 -5.28 -5.48
N GLN A 242 -7.48 -6.23 -5.31
CA GLN A 242 -8.90 -5.96 -5.24
C GLN A 242 -9.52 -6.57 -3.97
N ALA A 243 -10.45 -5.85 -3.34
CA ALA A 243 -11.27 -6.30 -2.22
C ALA A 243 -12.73 -6.41 -2.67
N ARG A 244 -13.30 -7.62 -2.66
CA ARG A 244 -14.62 -7.91 -3.25
C ARG A 244 -15.38 -9.02 -2.53
N TYR A 245 -16.61 -8.72 -2.08
CA TYR A 245 -17.56 -9.71 -1.53
C TYR A 245 -18.53 -10.28 -2.57
N LYS A 246 -18.84 -9.52 -3.64
CA LYS A 246 -19.74 -9.97 -4.70
C LYS A 246 -19.04 -11.02 -5.59
N ASP A 247 -19.77 -12.04 -6.02
CA ASP A 247 -19.29 -13.05 -6.98
C ASP A 247 -17.92 -13.65 -6.54
N SER A 248 -17.86 -14.06 -5.25
CA SER A 248 -16.65 -14.31 -4.48
C SER A 248 -16.92 -15.30 -3.33
N PRO A 249 -15.93 -16.11 -2.89
CA PRO A 249 -16.07 -17.01 -1.75
C PRO A 249 -16.08 -16.27 -0.39
N TYR A 250 -15.65 -15.00 -0.34
CA TYR A 250 -15.59 -14.23 0.89
C TYR A 250 -16.98 -13.71 1.29
N LYS A 251 -17.30 -13.81 2.58
CA LYS A 251 -18.54 -13.29 3.17
C LYS A 251 -18.22 -12.17 4.16
N PRO A 252 -19.05 -11.11 4.25
CA PRO A 252 -18.89 -10.10 5.29
C PRO A 252 -19.11 -10.71 6.68
N PRO A 253 -18.54 -10.12 7.75
CA PRO A 253 -18.82 -10.55 9.12
C PRO A 253 -20.32 -10.47 9.44
N PRO A 254 -20.87 -11.37 10.30
CA PRO A 254 -22.28 -11.35 10.65
C PRO A 254 -22.77 -9.98 11.14
N GLY A 255 -23.87 -9.50 10.58
CA GLY A 255 -24.46 -8.20 10.92
C GLY A 255 -23.78 -6.97 10.30
N GLN A 256 -22.71 -7.12 9.53
CA GLN A 256 -22.07 -6.02 8.81
C GLN A 256 -22.57 -5.91 7.37
N GLN A 257 -22.62 -4.67 6.86
CA GLN A 257 -22.85 -4.41 5.44
C GLN A 257 -21.65 -4.90 4.62
N PRO A 258 -21.82 -5.37 3.36
CA PRO A 258 -20.76 -5.89 2.51
C PRO A 258 -19.92 -4.77 1.87
N PHE A 259 -19.52 -3.77 2.68
CA PHE A 259 -18.69 -2.66 2.23
C PHE A 259 -17.26 -3.14 1.98
N PRO A 260 -16.73 -3.03 0.74
CA PRO A 260 -15.40 -3.50 0.44
C PRO A 260 -14.33 -2.60 1.09
N GLU A 261 -13.41 -3.24 1.83
CA GLU A 261 -12.21 -2.61 2.39
C GLU A 261 -10.96 -3.24 1.76
N LEU A 262 -10.10 -2.41 1.15
CA LEU A 262 -8.74 -2.78 0.79
C LEU A 262 -7.76 -2.14 1.79
N SER A 263 -7.09 -3.00 2.56
CA SER A 263 -6.26 -2.61 3.71
C SER A 263 -4.94 -3.34 3.68
N TYR A 264 -3.84 -2.59 3.70
CA TYR A 264 -2.50 -3.12 3.45
C TYR A 264 -1.41 -2.25 4.09
N ARG A 265 -0.17 -2.75 4.03
CA ARG A 265 1.02 -2.07 4.53
C ARG A 265 2.07 -2.07 3.46
N VAL A 266 2.59 -0.89 3.11
CA VAL A 266 3.79 -0.75 2.28
C VAL A 266 4.92 -0.27 3.17
N CYS A 267 6.07 -0.93 3.11
CA CYS A 267 7.24 -0.59 3.91
C CYS A 267 8.48 -0.52 3.01
N VAL A 268 9.37 0.44 3.29
CA VAL A 268 10.62 0.66 2.56
C VAL A 268 11.77 0.63 3.57
N GLY A 269 12.83 -0.12 3.25
CA GLY A 269 14.05 -0.19 4.05
C GLY A 269 15.26 0.43 3.35
N SER A 270 16.39 0.47 4.06
CA SER A 270 17.71 0.81 3.47
C SER A 270 18.18 -0.20 2.44
N ASP A 271 17.76 -1.46 2.58
CA ASP A 271 18.21 -2.60 1.79
C ASP A 271 17.19 -3.75 1.88
N VAL A 272 17.24 -4.68 0.93
CA VAL A 272 16.31 -5.83 0.83
C VAL A 272 16.35 -6.72 2.08
N THR A 273 17.52 -6.86 2.73
CA THR A 273 17.69 -7.74 3.89
C THR A 273 17.07 -7.13 5.15
N SER A 274 17.23 -5.83 5.39
CA SER A 274 16.65 -5.15 6.55
C SER A 274 15.13 -5.09 6.47
N ILE A 275 14.55 -4.76 5.31
CA ILE A 275 13.10 -4.76 5.14
C ILE A 275 12.50 -6.16 5.29
N HIS A 276 13.09 -7.19 4.68
CA HIS A 276 12.58 -8.55 4.79
C HIS A 276 12.68 -9.08 6.23
N LYS A 277 13.83 -8.87 6.91
CA LYS A 277 13.99 -9.25 8.33
C LYS A 277 12.99 -8.52 9.23
N TYR A 278 12.65 -7.26 8.95
CA TYR A 278 11.60 -6.55 9.69
C TYR A 278 10.22 -7.15 9.44
N MET A 279 9.81 -7.28 8.17
CA MET A 279 8.48 -7.74 7.78
C MET A 279 8.19 -9.14 8.33
N VAL A 280 9.13 -10.08 8.15
CA VAL A 280 9.01 -11.45 8.68
C VAL A 280 8.87 -11.44 10.21
N ARG A 281 9.77 -10.74 10.93
CA ARG A 281 9.71 -10.71 12.40
C ARG A 281 8.46 -10.01 12.96
N ARG A 282 7.84 -9.09 12.22
CA ARG A 282 6.73 -8.27 12.69
C ARG A 282 5.36 -8.87 12.37
N TYR A 283 5.22 -9.61 11.27
CA TYR A 283 3.94 -10.04 10.72
C TYR A 283 3.80 -11.55 10.49
N PHE A 284 4.87 -12.33 10.67
CA PHE A 284 4.85 -13.78 10.46
C PHE A 284 5.31 -14.50 11.73
N ASN A 285 4.50 -15.46 12.17
CA ASN A 285 4.85 -16.33 13.28
C ASN A 285 5.94 -17.31 12.80
N LYS A 286 7.05 -17.36 13.53
CA LYS A 286 8.08 -18.37 13.27
C LYS A 286 7.72 -19.68 13.96
N PRO A 287 8.07 -20.84 13.39
CA PRO A 287 8.00 -22.11 14.10
C PRO A 287 8.73 -22.02 15.45
N SER A 288 8.08 -22.46 16.52
CA SER A 288 8.64 -22.46 17.88
C SER A 288 9.62 -23.61 18.13
N LYS A 289 9.66 -24.60 17.22
CA LYS A 289 10.54 -25.77 17.24
C LYS A 289 11.04 -26.02 15.82
N ILE A 290 12.24 -26.58 15.72
CA ILE A 290 12.72 -27.19 14.47
C ILE A 290 12.02 -28.55 14.26
N PRO A 291 11.74 -28.99 13.02
CA PRO A 291 11.30 -30.35 12.76
C PRO A 291 12.42 -31.35 13.11
N ALA A 292 12.08 -32.63 13.24
CA ALA A 292 13.03 -33.66 13.66
C ALA A 292 14.18 -33.80 12.63
N GLU A 293 15.44 -33.74 13.10
CA GLU A 293 16.64 -33.78 12.24
C GLU A 293 16.63 -34.95 11.26
N ASN A 294 16.14 -36.12 11.70
CA ASN A 294 16.10 -37.30 10.84
C ASN A 294 15.32 -37.07 9.55
N ALA A 295 14.24 -36.28 9.56
CA ALA A 295 13.43 -35.96 8.37
C ALA A 295 14.22 -35.25 7.25
N PHE A 296 15.27 -34.49 7.62
CA PHE A 296 16.15 -33.81 6.66
C PHE A 296 17.42 -34.60 6.35
N ARG A 297 17.82 -35.50 7.26
CA ARG A 297 19.09 -36.24 7.19
C ARG A 297 18.99 -37.58 6.47
N TYR A 298 17.83 -38.23 6.51
CA TYR A 298 17.58 -39.53 5.89
C TYR A 298 16.27 -39.53 5.09
N PRO A 299 16.16 -40.30 4.00
CA PRO A 299 14.99 -40.26 3.12
C PRO A 299 13.70 -40.67 3.85
N ILE A 300 12.60 -40.07 3.41
CA ILE A 300 11.23 -40.48 3.71
C ILE A 300 10.80 -41.43 2.60
N TRP A 301 10.32 -42.61 2.96
CA TRP A 301 9.92 -43.66 2.01
C TRP A 301 8.40 -43.74 1.94
N SER A 302 7.79 -43.09 0.94
CA SER A 302 6.35 -43.21 0.65
C SER A 302 6.03 -44.47 -0.15
N THR A 303 4.95 -45.14 0.25
CA THR A 303 4.39 -46.29 -0.46
C THR A 303 3.81 -45.92 -1.83
N TRP A 304 3.43 -44.65 -2.08
CA TRP A 304 2.89 -44.20 -3.36
C TRP A 304 3.83 -44.41 -4.54
N ALA A 305 5.14 -44.36 -4.31
CA ALA A 305 6.13 -44.55 -5.37
C ALA A 305 6.00 -45.92 -6.06
N LEU A 306 5.65 -46.96 -5.29
CA LEU A 306 5.59 -48.35 -5.74
C LEU A 306 4.16 -48.90 -5.87
N TYR A 307 3.27 -48.57 -4.94
CA TYR A 307 1.97 -49.22 -4.78
C TYR A 307 0.76 -48.34 -5.12
N LYS A 308 0.94 -47.01 -5.21
CA LYS A 308 -0.17 -46.05 -5.31
C LYS A 308 -1.20 -46.30 -4.19
N LYS A 309 -2.46 -46.58 -4.56
CA LYS A 309 -3.60 -46.86 -3.67
C LYS A 309 -3.71 -48.34 -3.27
N ASP A 310 -2.99 -49.23 -3.97
CA ASP A 310 -2.98 -50.67 -3.71
C ASP A 310 -1.97 -51.03 -2.61
N ILE A 311 -2.11 -50.37 -1.46
CA ILE A 311 -1.33 -50.61 -0.24
C ILE A 311 -2.13 -51.46 0.74
N ASP A 312 -1.43 -52.29 1.53
CA ASP A 312 -2.00 -53.12 2.59
C ASP A 312 -0.93 -53.39 3.65
N GLN A 313 -1.31 -54.00 4.77
CA GLN A 313 -0.41 -54.26 5.90
C GLN A 313 0.83 -55.06 5.50
N ASP A 314 0.65 -56.09 4.68
CA ASP A 314 1.76 -56.95 4.25
C ASP A 314 2.70 -56.20 3.32
N LYS A 315 2.18 -55.41 2.37
CA LYS A 315 3.01 -54.54 1.50
C LYS A 315 3.83 -53.54 2.31
N VAL A 316 3.24 -52.89 3.32
CA VAL A 316 3.96 -51.94 4.20
C VAL A 316 5.09 -52.65 4.96
N LEU A 317 4.83 -53.81 5.56
CA LEU A 317 5.83 -54.58 6.31
C LEU A 317 6.93 -55.17 5.40
N ASN A 318 6.57 -55.65 4.20
CA ASN A 318 7.53 -56.11 3.20
C ASN A 318 8.43 -54.97 2.72
N PHE A 319 7.86 -53.79 2.46
CA PHE A 319 8.61 -52.60 2.05
C PHE A 319 9.62 -52.15 3.13
N ALA A 320 9.18 -52.10 4.39
CA ALA A 320 10.04 -51.80 5.54
C ALA A 320 11.19 -52.81 5.71
N ARG A 321 10.90 -54.11 5.57
CA ARG A 321 11.91 -55.17 5.62
C ARG A 321 12.93 -55.01 4.49
N ASP A 322 12.48 -54.72 3.28
CA ASP A 322 13.36 -54.65 2.11
C ASP A 322 14.28 -53.42 2.17
N ILE A 323 13.80 -52.27 2.67
CA ILE A 323 14.64 -51.10 3.00
C ILE A 323 15.80 -51.49 3.93
N LYS A 324 15.52 -52.25 5.00
CA LYS A 324 16.56 -52.74 5.92
C LYS A 324 17.47 -53.79 5.30
N ARG A 325 16.92 -54.71 4.51
CA ARG A 325 17.66 -55.79 3.82
C ARG A 325 18.73 -55.24 2.87
N TYR A 326 18.44 -54.13 2.19
CA TYR A 326 19.39 -53.46 1.29
C TYR A 326 20.25 -52.40 2.00
N HIS A 327 20.20 -52.33 3.33
CA HIS A 327 20.96 -51.38 4.15
C HIS A 327 20.74 -49.90 3.78
N PHE A 328 19.54 -49.55 3.32
CA PHE A 328 19.21 -48.16 3.04
C PHE A 328 18.90 -47.39 4.34
N ASN A 329 19.37 -46.14 4.40
CA ASN A 329 19.00 -45.21 5.47
C ASN A 329 17.51 -44.84 5.36
N CYS A 330 16.88 -44.54 6.50
CA CYS A 330 15.49 -44.11 6.55
C CYS A 330 15.25 -43.12 7.68
N SER A 331 14.34 -42.16 7.47
CA SER A 331 13.80 -41.32 8.53
C SER A 331 12.38 -41.72 8.93
N HIS A 332 11.51 -41.90 7.94
CA HIS A 332 10.10 -42.24 8.08
C HIS A 332 9.67 -43.17 6.93
N ILE A 333 8.72 -44.06 7.21
CA ILE A 333 7.86 -44.65 6.17
C ILE A 333 6.56 -43.87 6.18
N GLU A 334 6.09 -43.49 4.99
CA GLU A 334 4.81 -42.85 4.79
C GLU A 334 3.84 -43.87 4.19
N ILE A 335 2.78 -44.18 4.94
CA ILE A 335 1.67 -44.99 4.43
C ILE A 335 0.73 -44.03 3.71
N ASP A 336 0.83 -44.06 2.39
CA ASP A 336 0.17 -43.15 1.47
C ASP A 336 -1.29 -43.55 1.17
N ASP A 337 -1.92 -42.87 0.22
CA ASP A 337 -3.34 -42.90 -0.17
C ASP A 337 -4.07 -44.26 -0.05
N MET A 338 -5.34 -44.19 0.38
CA MET A 338 -6.27 -45.31 0.59
C MET A 338 -5.86 -46.30 1.71
N TYR A 339 -5.20 -45.85 2.79
CA TYR A 339 -5.07 -46.67 3.99
C TYR A 339 -6.41 -46.79 4.76
N THR A 340 -7.31 -45.84 4.53
CA THR A 340 -8.70 -45.80 5.00
C THR A 340 -9.67 -46.42 3.99
N GLN A 341 -10.92 -46.63 4.41
CA GLN A 341 -11.98 -47.09 3.50
C GLN A 341 -12.49 -45.96 2.57
N ALA A 342 -12.68 -44.76 3.10
CA ALA A 342 -13.03 -43.56 2.35
C ALA A 342 -12.15 -42.35 2.72
N TYR A 343 -12.12 -41.35 1.83
CA TYR A 343 -11.41 -40.10 2.04
C TYR A 343 -11.99 -39.29 3.19
N GLY A 344 -11.15 -38.96 4.17
CA GLY A 344 -11.53 -38.18 5.35
C GLY A 344 -11.96 -39.01 6.56
N ASP A 345 -11.96 -40.34 6.44
CA ASP A 345 -12.02 -41.24 7.60
C ASP A 345 -10.72 -41.15 8.42
N PHE A 346 -10.79 -41.52 9.70
CA PHE A 346 -9.62 -41.60 10.60
C PHE A 346 -9.24 -43.04 10.96
N ASP A 347 -10.01 -44.02 10.49
CA ASP A 347 -9.82 -45.45 10.72
C ASP A 347 -9.20 -46.13 9.49
N PHE A 348 -8.31 -47.07 9.73
CA PHE A 348 -7.76 -47.92 8.67
C PHE A 348 -8.84 -48.87 8.11
N ASP A 349 -8.77 -49.17 6.81
CA ASP A 349 -9.57 -50.23 6.20
C ASP A 349 -9.21 -51.59 6.86
N PRO A 350 -10.14 -52.25 7.58
CA PRO A 350 -9.86 -53.46 8.34
C PRO A 350 -9.64 -54.69 7.46
N ILE A 351 -10.01 -54.64 6.17
CA ILE A 351 -9.74 -55.70 5.19
C ILE A 351 -8.28 -55.59 4.71
N LYS A 352 -7.81 -54.36 4.48
CA LYS A 352 -6.44 -54.08 4.02
C LYS A 352 -5.42 -54.09 5.18
N PHE A 353 -5.85 -53.76 6.39
CA PHE A 353 -5.01 -53.63 7.58
C PHE A 353 -5.64 -54.32 8.81
N PRO A 354 -5.70 -55.67 8.83
CA PRO A 354 -6.38 -56.42 9.88
C PRO A 354 -5.73 -56.30 11.28
N ASN A 355 -4.46 -55.88 11.39
CA ASN A 355 -3.77 -55.66 12.68
C ASN A 355 -2.79 -54.47 12.63
N VAL A 356 -3.34 -53.25 12.50
CA VAL A 356 -2.57 -51.99 12.54
C VAL A 356 -1.66 -51.85 13.75
N THR A 357 -2.08 -52.34 14.92
CA THR A 357 -1.32 -52.24 16.17
C THR A 357 -0.02 -53.05 16.09
N GLU A 358 -0.09 -54.27 15.57
CA GLU A 358 1.10 -55.11 15.31
C GLU A 358 1.99 -54.49 14.23
N MET A 359 1.40 -53.98 13.14
CA MET A 359 2.15 -53.30 12.08
C MET A 359 2.96 -52.11 12.63
N PHE A 360 2.34 -51.20 13.38
CA PHE A 360 3.03 -50.05 13.97
C PHE A 360 4.06 -50.46 15.03
N ALA A 361 3.76 -51.49 15.84
CA ALA A 361 4.72 -52.03 16.79
C ALA A 361 5.97 -52.57 16.08
N LYS A 362 5.79 -53.30 14.97
CA LYS A 362 6.88 -53.86 14.17
C LYS A 362 7.70 -52.79 13.46
N LEU A 363 7.06 -51.83 12.81
CA LEU A 363 7.74 -50.68 12.19
C LEU A 363 8.59 -49.91 13.20
N LYS A 364 8.05 -49.68 14.41
CA LYS A 364 8.76 -49.02 15.51
C LYS A 364 9.95 -49.84 16.03
N GLU A 365 9.79 -51.15 16.21
CA GLU A 365 10.89 -52.08 16.56
C GLU A 365 12.01 -52.01 15.52
N ASP A 366 11.65 -51.99 14.24
CA ASP A 366 12.60 -51.94 13.14
C ASP A 366 13.31 -50.58 12.98
N GLY A 367 12.91 -49.56 13.75
CA GLY A 367 13.53 -48.23 13.81
C GLY A 367 12.83 -47.16 12.98
N PHE A 368 11.70 -47.49 12.35
CA PHE A 368 10.94 -46.57 11.53
C PHE A 368 10.07 -45.64 12.38
N LYS A 369 10.06 -44.35 12.02
CA LYS A 369 8.92 -43.47 12.32
C LYS A 369 7.89 -43.62 11.20
N VAL A 370 6.63 -43.34 11.48
CA VAL A 370 5.55 -43.50 10.49
C VAL A 370 4.79 -42.19 10.33
N THR A 371 4.49 -41.83 9.09
CA THR A 371 3.51 -40.80 8.71
C THR A 371 2.37 -41.44 7.92
N LEU A 372 1.20 -40.81 7.95
CA LEU A 372 0.03 -41.16 7.16
C LEU A 372 -0.31 -39.94 6.29
N TRP A 373 -0.83 -40.18 5.08
CA TRP A 373 -1.25 -39.13 4.14
C TRP A 373 -2.56 -38.45 4.55
#